data_AF-A0A6L5K680-F1
#
_entry.id   AF-A0A6L5K680-F1
#
_cell.length_a   1.000
_cell.length_b   1.000
_cell.length_c   1.000
_cell.angle_alpha   90.00
_cell.angle_beta   90.00
_cell.angle_gamma   90.00
#
_symmetry.space_group_name_H-M   'P 1'
#
loop_
_entity.id
_entity.type
_entity.pdbx_description
1 polymer ?
#
loop_
_entity_poly.entity_id
_entity_poly.type
_entity_poly.pdbx_seq_one_letter_code
_entity_poly.pdbx_strand_id
1 'polypeptide(L)'
;MNIYVGNLALETTADELRREFTEFGEVISVIIMNDKYIGSGQPRGYGYVEMASKSEGATAVASLEGKKLRNRVVKVVEALPLDKGKKVSSKIRSNRLNKKRERKYQMI
;
A
#
# COMPACT_ATOMS: atom_id res chain seq x y z
N MET A 1 11.11 -4.57 8.54
CA MET A 1 10.72 -4.49 7.11
C MET A 1 9.34 -3.89 7.00
N ASN A 2 9.14 -2.94 6.08
CA ASN A 2 7.83 -2.34 5.86
C ASN A 2 7.08 -3.12 4.77
N ILE A 3 5.80 -3.38 5.00
CA ILE A 3 4.92 -4.14 4.12
C ILE A 3 3.69 -3.30 3.83
N TYR A 4 3.32 -3.20 2.56
CA TYR A 4 2.11 -2.55 2.12
C TYR A 4 1.01 -3.60 1.95
N VAL A 5 -0.17 -3.30 2.46
CA VAL A 5 -1.37 -4.14 2.32
C VAL A 5 -2.49 -3.32 1.68
N GLY A 6 -2.87 -3.66 0.46
CA GLY A 6 -3.91 -3.00 -0.31
C GLY A 6 -5.15 -3.86 -0.51
N ASN A 7 -6.22 -3.22 -1.02
CA ASN A 7 -7.54 -3.83 -1.26
C ASN A 7 -8.18 -4.39 0.01
N LEU A 8 -7.91 -3.77 1.16
CA LEU A 8 -8.55 -4.11 2.43
C LEU A 8 -10.02 -3.70 2.42
N ALA A 9 -10.85 -4.46 3.14
CA ALA A 9 -12.19 -4.02 3.48
C ALA A 9 -12.10 -2.85 4.46
N LEU A 10 -13.06 -1.92 4.43
CA LEU A 10 -13.08 -0.80 5.38
C LEU A 10 -13.31 -1.23 6.83
N GLU A 11 -13.85 -2.43 7.02
CA GLU A 11 -14.07 -3.01 8.33
C GLU A 11 -12.82 -3.72 8.87
N THR A 12 -11.78 -3.92 8.04
CA THR A 12 -10.54 -4.52 8.49
C THR A 12 -9.85 -3.60 9.48
N THR A 13 -9.51 -4.13 10.64
CA THR A 13 -8.88 -3.39 11.74
C THR A 13 -7.39 -3.69 11.83
N ALA A 14 -6.65 -2.81 12.51
CA ALA A 14 -5.21 -3.00 12.72
C ALA A 14 -4.91 -4.28 13.50
N ASP A 15 -5.77 -4.65 14.45
CA ASP A 15 -5.69 -5.91 15.18
C ASP A 15 -5.83 -7.14 14.30
N GLU A 16 -6.72 -7.12 13.30
CA GLU A 16 -6.85 -8.25 12.36
C GLU A 16 -5.58 -8.43 11.54
N LEU A 17 -5.05 -7.34 10.97
CA LEU A 17 -3.77 -7.40 10.26
C LEU A 17 -2.66 -7.87 11.20
N ARG A 18 -2.57 -7.32 12.42
CA ARG A 18 -1.55 -7.74 13.37
C ARG A 18 -1.61 -9.25 13.63
N ARG A 19 -2.79 -9.81 13.84
CA ARG A 19 -2.96 -11.26 14.07
C ARG A 19 -2.49 -12.11 12.90
N GLU A 20 -2.85 -11.73 11.68
CA GLU A 20 -2.42 -12.43 10.46
C GLU A 20 -0.91 -12.37 10.26
N PHE A 21 -0.27 -11.23 10.57
CA PHE A 21 1.16 -11.06 10.41
C PHE A 21 1.98 -11.68 11.55
N THR A 22 1.41 -11.77 12.77
CA THR A 22 2.05 -12.43 13.92
C THR A 22 2.31 -13.92 13.69
N GLU A 23 1.55 -14.59 12.82
CA GLU A 23 1.79 -16.00 12.47
C GLU A 23 3.15 -16.20 11.78
N PHE A 24 3.67 -15.17 11.10
CA PHE A 24 4.92 -15.23 10.35
C PHE A 24 6.12 -14.66 11.11
N GLY A 25 5.89 -13.83 12.14
CA GLY A 25 6.97 -13.17 12.87
C GLY A 25 6.50 -12.04 13.78
N GLU A 26 7.44 -11.26 14.28
CA GLU A 26 7.13 -10.18 15.22
C GLU A 26 6.70 -8.90 14.49
N VAL A 27 5.53 -8.38 14.84
CA VAL A 27 4.96 -7.13 14.32
C VAL A 27 5.32 -5.96 15.23
N ILE A 28 6.09 -5.01 14.69
CA ILE A 28 6.48 -3.76 15.37
C ILE A 28 5.34 -2.74 15.35
N SER A 29 4.71 -2.53 14.20
CA SER A 29 3.69 -1.49 14.03
C SER A 29 2.70 -1.81 12.92
N VAL A 30 1.46 -1.35 13.07
CA VAL A 30 0.40 -1.48 12.06
C VAL A 30 -0.32 -0.15 11.91
N ILE A 31 -0.45 0.32 10.68
CA ILE A 31 -1.13 1.58 10.34
C ILE A 31 -2.15 1.28 9.25
N ILE A 32 -3.42 1.67 9.43
CA ILE A 32 -4.46 1.56 8.41
C ILE A 32 -4.89 2.95 7.96
N MET A 33 -5.03 3.12 6.64
CA MET A 33 -5.49 4.32 5.97
C MET A 33 -6.72 3.97 5.11
N ASN A 34 -7.79 4.75 5.28
CA ASN A 34 -9.06 4.49 4.61
C ASN A 34 -9.29 5.50 3.47
N ASP A 35 -9.60 4.99 2.27
CA ASP A 35 -9.84 5.77 1.05
C ASP A 35 -11.23 6.46 1.02
N LYS A 36 -11.94 6.47 2.16
CA LYS A 36 -13.24 7.18 2.30
C LYS A 36 -13.14 8.68 1.92
N TYR A 37 -11.94 9.23 1.89
CA TYR A 37 -11.68 10.66 1.67
C TYR A 37 -11.31 11.06 0.23
N ILE A 38 -11.11 10.12 -0.72
CA ILE A 38 -10.58 10.45 -2.07
C ILE A 38 -11.64 10.36 -3.19
N GLY A 39 -12.93 10.20 -2.84
CA GLY A 39 -14.05 10.41 -3.79
C GLY A 39 -14.22 9.34 -4.88
N SER A 40 -13.46 8.23 -4.82
CA SER A 40 -13.53 7.10 -5.78
C SER A 40 -14.84 6.29 -5.70
N GLY A 41 -15.71 6.59 -4.72
CA GLY A 41 -17.01 5.93 -4.52
C GLY A 41 -16.92 4.48 -4.04
N GLN A 42 -15.72 3.89 -3.98
CA GLN A 42 -15.52 2.52 -3.50
C GLN A 42 -14.87 2.51 -2.12
N PRO A 43 -15.49 1.84 -1.13
CA PRO A 43 -14.91 1.66 0.20
C PRO A 43 -13.72 0.70 0.10
N ARG A 44 -12.51 1.24 0.00
CA ARG A 44 -11.26 0.49 0.00
C ARG A 44 -10.33 1.03 1.09
N GLY A 45 -9.69 0.12 1.81
CA GLY A 45 -8.63 0.45 2.77
C GLY A 45 -7.27 0.02 2.23
N TYR A 46 -6.23 0.63 2.75
CA TYR A 46 -4.86 0.15 2.62
C TYR A 46 -4.13 0.37 3.94
N GLY A 47 -3.11 -0.43 4.21
CA GLY A 47 -2.36 -0.38 5.45
C GLY A 47 -0.88 -0.63 5.24
N TYR A 48 -0.11 -0.33 6.27
CA TYR A 48 1.30 -0.58 6.37
C TYR A 48 1.57 -1.40 7.64
N VAL A 49 2.39 -2.44 7.50
CA VAL A 49 2.83 -3.29 8.60
C VAL A 49 4.35 -3.23 8.67
N GLU A 50 4.89 -2.93 9.86
CA GLU A 50 6.31 -2.94 10.15
C GLU A 50 6.64 -4.25 10.89
N MET A 51 7.42 -5.14 10.25
CA MET A 51 7.91 -6.39 10.83
C MET A 51 9.32 -6.23 11.41
N ALA A 52 9.66 -7.01 12.45
CA ALA A 52 10.99 -6.99 13.06
C ALA A 52 12.08 -7.47 12.11
N SER A 53 11.87 -8.62 11.45
CA SER A 53 12.84 -9.21 10.53
C SER A 53 12.44 -9.02 9.06
N LYS A 54 13.44 -8.88 8.18
CA LYS A 54 13.22 -8.90 6.72
C LYS A 54 12.84 -10.30 6.22
N SER A 55 13.41 -11.35 6.82
CA SER A 55 13.11 -12.73 6.42
C SER A 55 11.65 -13.10 6.69
N GLU A 56 11.17 -12.77 7.90
CA GLU A 56 9.78 -12.97 8.33
C GLU A 56 8.82 -12.16 7.46
N GLY A 57 9.16 -10.89 7.20
CA GLY A 57 8.33 -10.03 6.36
C GLY A 57 8.23 -10.51 4.91
N ALA A 58 9.32 -11.01 4.31
CA ALA A 58 9.29 -11.57 2.96
C ALA A 58 8.42 -12.84 2.89
N THR A 59 8.48 -13.68 3.91
CA THR A 59 7.66 -14.90 4.03
C THR A 59 6.18 -14.55 4.19
N ALA A 60 5.87 -13.55 5.02
CA ALA A 60 4.52 -13.02 5.19
C ALA A 60 3.96 -12.46 3.87
N VAL A 61 4.76 -11.67 3.14
CA VAL A 61 4.37 -11.14 1.82
C VAL A 61 4.02 -12.27 0.85
N ALA A 62 4.90 -13.28 0.71
CA ALA A 62 4.68 -14.39 -0.21
C ALA A 62 3.45 -15.25 0.16
N SER A 63 3.16 -15.37 1.46
CA SER A 63 2.07 -16.22 1.97
C SER A 63 0.71 -15.52 2.00
N LEU A 64 0.71 -14.20 2.23
CA LEU A 64 -0.52 -13.39 2.36
C LEU A 64 -0.92 -12.68 1.04
N GLU A 65 0.00 -12.53 0.08
CA GLU A 65 -0.32 -11.98 -1.25
C GLU A 65 -1.39 -12.85 -1.92
N GLY A 66 -2.53 -12.25 -2.25
CA GLY A 66 -3.64 -12.97 -2.87
C GLY A 66 -4.56 -13.73 -1.90
N LYS A 67 -4.34 -13.65 -0.58
CA LYS A 67 -5.24 -14.25 0.42
C LYS A 67 -6.59 -13.53 0.43
N LYS A 68 -7.67 -14.27 0.68
CA LYS A 68 -9.01 -13.68 0.87
C LYS A 68 -9.21 -13.27 2.32
N LEU A 69 -9.30 -11.97 2.58
CA LEU A 69 -9.70 -11.38 3.86
C LEU A 69 -11.06 -10.70 3.70
N ARG A 70 -12.04 -11.08 4.54
CA ARG A 70 -13.41 -10.52 4.53
C ARG A 70 -14.01 -10.41 3.12
N ASN A 71 -13.88 -11.48 2.35
CA ASN A 71 -14.37 -11.61 0.96
C ASN A 71 -13.65 -10.75 -0.10
N ARG A 72 -12.47 -10.19 0.22
CA ARG A 72 -11.62 -9.45 -0.72
C ARG A 72 -10.23 -10.07 -0.79
N VAL A 73 -9.69 -10.13 -2.00
CA VAL A 73 -8.31 -10.58 -2.23
C VAL A 73 -7.37 -9.45 -1.86
N VAL A 74 -6.58 -9.61 -0.81
CA VAL A 74 -5.63 -8.57 -0.39
C VAL A 74 -4.38 -8.58 -1.23
N LYS A 75 -3.79 -7.40 -1.37
CA LYS A 75 -2.51 -7.22 -2.05
C LYS A 75 -1.43 -6.85 -1.04
N VAL A 76 -0.53 -7.78 -0.75
CA VAL A 76 0.59 -7.65 0.16
C VAL A 76 1.89 -7.57 -0.64
N VAL A 77 2.64 -6.47 -0.49
CA VAL A 77 3.95 -6.30 -1.15
C VAL A 77 4.96 -5.67 -0.20
N GLU A 78 6.26 -5.88 -0.44
CA GLU A 78 7.30 -5.11 0.25
C GLU A 78 7.07 -3.62 -0.01
N ALA A 79 6.85 -2.84 1.05
CA ALA A 79 6.71 -1.41 0.94
C ALA A 79 8.09 -0.79 0.72
N LEU A 80 8.13 0.25 -0.11
CA LEU A 80 9.31 1.10 -0.18
C LEU A 80 9.61 1.64 1.23
N PRO A 81 10.89 1.71 1.64
CA PRO A 81 11.24 2.30 2.91
C PRO A 81 10.70 3.72 2.96
N LEU A 82 9.71 3.94 3.83
CA LEU A 82 9.30 5.29 4.19
C LEU A 82 10.43 5.82 5.07
N ASP A 83 11.36 6.55 4.45
CA ASP A 83 12.31 7.40 5.16
C ASP A 83 11.50 8.26 6.14
N LYS A 84 11.57 7.96 7.46
CA LYS A 84 10.79 8.59 8.55
C LYS A 84 11.16 10.08 8.75
N GLY A 85 11.59 10.79 7.70
CA GLY A 85 12.18 12.13 7.77
C GLY A 85 12.10 13.03 6.53
N LYS A 86 11.38 12.66 5.45
CA LYS A 86 11.12 13.63 4.36
C LYS A 86 9.64 13.74 4.05
N LYS A 87 9.10 14.95 4.29
CA LYS A 87 7.91 15.47 3.59
C LYS A 87 7.99 14.99 2.15
N VAL A 88 6.97 14.28 1.68
CA VAL A 88 6.84 13.83 0.29
C VAL A 88 7.01 15.06 -0.60
N SER A 89 8.24 15.32 -1.06
CA SER A 89 8.52 16.38 -2.00
C SER A 89 7.94 15.89 -3.33
N SER A 90 6.71 16.33 -3.62
CA SER A 90 6.25 16.94 -4.88
C SER A 90 6.86 16.52 -6.23
N LYS A 91 7.58 15.40 -6.36
CA LYS A 91 8.34 15.04 -7.56
C LYS A 91 7.67 13.98 -8.44
N ILE A 92 6.54 13.42 -8.02
CA ILE A 92 5.79 12.41 -8.80
C ILE A 92 4.68 13.05 -9.67
N ARG A 93 4.32 14.32 -9.49
CA ARG A 93 3.19 14.96 -10.24
C ARG A 93 3.56 15.68 -11.54
N SER A 94 4.83 15.86 -11.89
CA SER A 94 5.22 16.73 -13.03
C SER A 94 5.33 16.04 -14.39
N ASN A 95 5.36 14.71 -14.50
CA ASN A 95 5.63 14.05 -15.79
C ASN A 95 4.40 13.75 -16.67
N ARG A 96 3.18 14.14 -16.26
CA ARG A 96 1.95 13.86 -17.02
C ARG A 96 1.45 15.03 -17.88
N LEU A 97 2.02 16.23 -17.77
CA LEU A 97 1.51 17.41 -18.47
C LEU A 97 2.21 17.82 -19.77
N ASN A 98 3.38 17.25 -20.12
CA ASN A 98 4.14 17.79 -21.26
C ASN A 98 3.90 17.08 -22.62
N LYS A 99 3.08 16.03 -22.70
CA LYS A 99 2.89 15.26 -23.96
C LYS A 99 1.73 15.76 -24.85
N LYS A 100 1.20 16.97 -24.63
CA LYS A 100 0.04 17.50 -25.38
C LYS A 100 0.29 18.80 -26.17
N ARG A 101 1.54 19.25 -26.35
CA ARG A 101 1.84 20.48 -27.12
C ARG A 101 2.58 20.29 -28.44
N GLU A 102 3.12 19.12 -28.76
CA GLU A 102 3.89 18.91 -30.01
C GLU A 102 3.07 18.37 -31.20
N ARG A 103 1.77 18.14 -31.06
CA ARG A 103 0.92 17.73 -32.20
C ARG A 103 0.28 18.88 -32.97
N LYS A 104 0.61 20.15 -32.68
CA LYS A 104 -0.05 21.32 -33.31
C LYS A 104 0.80 22.09 -34.35
N TYR A 105 2.00 21.65 -34.69
CA TYR A 105 2.83 22.31 -35.72
C TYR A 105 3.42 21.33 -36.75
N GLN A 106 2.71 20.23 -37.03
CA GLN A 106 3.12 19.30 -38.08
C GLN A 106 1.92 18.73 -38.86
N MET A 107 0.96 19.61 -39.14
CA MET A 107 0.09 19.47 -40.30
C MET A 107 0.03 20.84 -40.97
N ILE A 108 0.73 20.92 -42.11
CA ILE A 108 0.47 21.70 -43.32
C ILE A 108 0.19 23.20 -43.13
#